data_AF-A0A7S2ERJ0-F1
#
_entry.id   AF-A0A7S2ERJ0-F1
#
_cell.length_a   1.000
_cell.length_b   1.000
_cell.length_c   1.000
_cell.angle_alpha   90.00
_cell.angle_beta   90.00
_cell.angle_gamma   90.00
#
_symmetry.space_group_name_H-M   'P 1'
#
loop_
_entity.id
_entity.type
_entity.pdbx_description
1 polymer ?
#
loop_
_entity_poly.entity_id
_entity_poly.type
_entity_poly.pdbx_seq_one_letter_code
_entity_poly.pdbx_strand_id
1 'polypeptide(L)'
;MGRDNNRSKRGGRGGGRRFAAQSAEEIEQRNARLAAFDAERAKRRADEDEDGSGGSGDESGDADAQREAMLAGMKGMSVENADADANEPKERKSKGLEGLIDVENPNKASGTNPRMMKAKDLASAEPAAMTRKQREEAEKARAAAEYRKRHEAGLTEEYKRDMAKLATVKKRREEAEARKKQEQEAEEAAENERKKKAAEAGAAGEDGEDKKKKKSSKKKDKDLPKLDKIAIKKMKPAQMKEALKERGLEIQGNAKQLTERLLAYEKSR
;
A
#
# COMPACT_ATOMS: atom_id res chain seq x y z
N MET A 1 -8.66 36.42 43.08
CA MET A 1 -7.99 35.64 42.02
C MET A 1 -7.72 34.24 42.57
N GLY A 2 -8.63 33.31 42.30
CA GLY A 2 -8.44 31.90 42.64
C GLY A 2 -7.52 31.22 41.61
N ARG A 3 -6.69 30.29 42.07
CA ARG A 3 -6.11 29.25 41.22
C ARG A 3 -6.21 27.93 41.96
N ASP A 4 -7.23 27.19 41.57
CA ASP A 4 -7.53 25.84 42.01
C ASP A 4 -6.37 24.90 41.64
N ASN A 5 -5.66 24.40 42.65
CA ASN A 5 -4.74 23.27 42.51
C ASN A 5 -5.56 21.97 42.46
N ASN A 6 -6.29 21.76 41.37
CA ASN A 6 -6.92 20.47 41.07
C ASN A 6 -6.14 19.77 39.96
N ARG A 7 -4.90 19.36 40.26
CA ARG A 7 -4.21 18.37 39.41
C ARG A 7 -4.91 17.05 39.62
N SER A 8 -5.81 16.77 38.69
CA SER A 8 -6.43 15.47 38.46
C SER A 8 -5.44 14.35 38.80
N LYS A 9 -5.74 13.66 39.90
CA LYS A 9 -5.24 12.33 40.25
C LYS A 9 -5.83 11.37 39.21
N ARG A 10 -5.35 11.47 37.96
CA ARG A 10 -5.68 10.51 36.90
C ARG A 10 -5.09 9.19 37.37
N GLY A 11 -5.97 8.33 37.87
CA GLY A 11 -5.64 7.04 38.41
C GLY A 11 -4.66 6.35 37.48
N GLY A 12 -3.44 6.12 37.99
CA GLY A 12 -2.55 5.15 37.41
C GLY A 12 -3.37 3.89 37.27
N ARG A 13 -3.62 3.48 36.02
CA ARG A 13 -4.10 2.13 35.73
C ARG A 13 -2.95 1.23 36.17
N GLY A 14 -2.94 0.92 37.46
CA GLY A 14 -2.11 -0.11 38.02
C GLY A 14 -2.33 -1.30 37.12
N GLY A 15 -1.25 -1.74 36.47
CA GLY A 15 -1.16 -3.07 35.91
C GLY A 15 -1.31 -4.02 37.09
N GLY A 16 -2.54 -4.19 37.55
CA GLY A 16 -2.91 -5.18 38.54
C GLY A 16 -2.35 -6.47 38.02
N ARG A 17 -1.55 -7.14 38.86
CA ARG A 17 -1.00 -8.46 38.59
C ARG A 17 -2.17 -9.29 38.10
N ARG A 18 -2.18 -9.58 36.79
CA ARG A 18 -3.20 -10.41 36.19
C ARG A 18 -2.98 -11.75 36.85
N PHE A 19 -3.83 -12.11 37.82
CA PHE A 19 -3.83 -13.43 38.40
C PHE A 19 -3.81 -14.41 37.22
N ALA A 20 -2.76 -15.23 37.12
CA ALA A 20 -2.73 -16.30 36.14
C ALA A 20 -3.99 -17.13 36.41
N ALA A 21 -4.87 -17.25 35.42
CA ALA A 21 -6.14 -17.95 35.58
C ALA A 21 -5.86 -19.32 36.21
N GLN A 22 -6.49 -19.59 37.34
CA GLN A 22 -6.11 -20.72 38.21
C GLN A 22 -6.81 -22.02 37.77
N SER A 23 -7.73 -21.95 36.79
CA SER A 23 -8.43 -23.10 36.23
C SER A 23 -8.63 -22.97 34.71
N ALA A 24 -8.77 -24.11 34.02
CA ALA A 24 -9.05 -24.17 32.58
C ALA A 24 -10.38 -23.49 32.22
N GLU A 25 -11.40 -23.64 33.07
CA GLU A 25 -12.71 -23.02 32.87
C GLU A 25 -12.64 -21.49 32.91
N GLU A 26 -11.79 -20.91 33.77
CA GLU A 26 -11.59 -19.46 33.84
C GLU A 26 -10.89 -18.91 32.57
N ILE A 27 -9.99 -19.70 31.97
CA ILE A 27 -9.34 -19.37 30.70
C ILE A 27 -10.35 -19.40 29.55
N GLU A 28 -11.23 -20.40 29.50
CA GLU A 28 -12.27 -20.52 28.49
C GLU A 28 -13.28 -19.37 28.57
N GLN A 29 -13.74 -19.02 29.77
CA GLN A 29 -14.63 -17.88 29.97
C GLN A 29 -13.98 -16.56 29.55
N ARG A 30 -12.69 -16.39 29.85
CA ARG A 30 -11.91 -15.21 29.42
C ARG A 30 -11.75 -15.17 27.90
N ASN A 31 -11.44 -16.30 27.27
CA ASN A 31 -11.28 -16.39 25.83
C ASN A 31 -12.61 -16.16 25.12
N ALA A 32 -13.71 -16.70 25.63
CA ALA A 32 -15.06 -16.46 25.12
C ALA A 32 -15.44 -14.97 25.20
N ARG A 33 -15.12 -14.29 26.31
CA ARG A 33 -15.34 -12.85 26.46
C ARG A 33 -14.51 -12.01 25.49
N LEU A 34 -13.26 -12.39 25.25
CA LEU A 34 -12.40 -11.71 24.27
C LEU A 34 -12.90 -11.95 22.84
N ALA A 35 -13.28 -13.18 22.50
CA ALA A 35 -13.85 -13.51 21.19
C ALA A 35 -15.17 -12.76 20.93
N ALA A 36 -16.03 -12.63 21.95
CA ALA A 36 -17.26 -11.83 21.85
C ALA A 36 -16.96 -10.34 21.61
N PHE A 37 -15.99 -9.78 22.32
CA PHE A 37 -15.56 -8.39 22.14
C PHE A 37 -14.97 -8.14 20.76
N ASP A 38 -14.14 -9.04 20.25
CA ASP A 38 -13.56 -8.95 18.91
C ASP A 38 -14.62 -9.13 17.82
N ALA A 39 -15.59 -10.02 17.99
CA ALA A 39 -16.72 -10.20 17.08
C ALA A 39 -17.62 -8.95 17.03
N GLU A 40 -17.91 -8.31 18.16
CA GLU A 40 -18.69 -7.07 18.21
C GLU A 40 -17.92 -5.90 17.56
N ARG A 41 -16.60 -5.86 17.73
CA ARG A 41 -15.74 -4.89 17.05
C ARG A 41 -15.64 -5.14 15.54
N ALA A 42 -15.72 -6.39 15.11
CA ALA A 42 -15.77 -6.75 13.69
C ALA A 42 -17.13 -6.38 13.08
N LYS A 43 -18.24 -6.61 13.79
CA LYS A 43 -19.59 -6.18 13.37
C LYS A 43 -19.69 -4.67 13.19
N ARG A 44 -19.19 -3.87 14.16
CA ARG A 44 -19.15 -2.41 14.02
C ARG A 44 -18.39 -1.91 12.79
N ARG A 45 -17.34 -2.62 12.37
CA ARG A 45 -16.61 -2.29 11.13
C ARG A 45 -17.34 -2.73 9.88
N ALA A 46 -18.01 -3.88 9.93
CA ALA A 46 -18.80 -4.39 8.81
C ALA A 46 -20.06 -3.53 8.58
N ASP A 47 -20.69 -3.03 9.65
CA ASP A 47 -21.83 -2.11 9.55
C ASP A 47 -21.40 -0.74 9.00
N GLU A 48 -20.21 -0.23 9.35
CA GLU A 48 -19.60 0.98 8.76
C GLU A 48 -19.26 0.84 7.26
N ASP A 49 -19.19 -0.39 6.72
CA ASP A 49 -18.95 -0.66 5.30
C ASP A 49 -20.26 -0.81 4.49
N GLU A 50 -21.42 -1.04 5.14
CA GLU A 50 -22.74 -1.19 4.49
C GLU A 50 -23.57 0.11 4.46
N ASP A 51 -23.37 1.06 5.38
CA ASP A 51 -24.06 2.35 5.38
C ASP A 51 -23.21 3.49 4.76
N GLY A 52 -22.90 3.34 3.47
CA GLY A 52 -22.27 4.39 2.67
C GLY A 52 -23.07 5.70 2.62
N SER A 53 -22.99 6.54 3.66
CA SER A 53 -23.41 7.93 3.68
C SER A 53 -22.78 8.70 4.86
N GLY A 54 -21.63 9.34 4.58
CA GLY A 54 -21.32 10.66 5.18
C GLY A 54 -20.02 10.76 5.96
N GLY A 55 -18.93 11.09 5.27
CA GLY A 55 -17.67 11.43 5.94
C GLY A 55 -16.50 11.76 5.03
N SER A 56 -16.70 12.62 4.02
CA SER A 56 -15.57 13.25 3.32
C SER A 56 -14.96 14.31 4.23
N GLY A 57 -13.80 14.01 4.81
CA GLY A 57 -12.93 14.96 5.51
C GLY A 57 -11.48 14.57 5.29
N ASP A 58 -10.90 15.12 4.22
CA ASP A 58 -9.48 15.23 3.93
C ASP A 58 -8.60 15.50 5.18
N GLU A 59 -7.87 14.48 5.66
CA GLU A 59 -6.68 14.62 6.52
C GLU A 59 -5.61 13.56 6.14
N SER A 60 -5.51 13.21 4.86
CA SER A 60 -4.54 12.22 4.35
C SER A 60 -3.14 12.81 4.10
N GLY A 61 -2.71 13.72 4.96
CA GLY A 61 -1.34 14.28 4.98
C GLY A 61 -0.67 14.19 6.35
N ASP A 62 -1.45 14.15 7.43
CA ASP A 62 -0.91 14.22 8.80
C ASP A 62 -0.87 12.85 9.49
N ALA A 63 -1.72 11.90 9.08
CA ALA A 63 -1.77 10.56 9.68
C ALA A 63 -0.50 9.71 9.41
N ASP A 64 0.10 9.84 8.21
CA ASP A 64 1.37 9.18 7.91
C ASP A 64 2.55 9.85 8.64
N ALA A 65 2.56 11.18 8.75
CA ALA A 65 3.57 11.93 9.50
C ALA A 65 3.48 11.67 11.03
N GLN A 66 2.27 11.57 11.59
CA GLN A 66 2.05 11.21 12.99
C GLN A 66 2.44 9.76 13.27
N ARG A 67 2.20 8.84 12.34
CA ARG A 67 2.60 7.44 12.47
C ARG A 67 4.12 7.27 12.34
N GLU A 68 4.77 8.04 11.47
CA GLU A 68 6.23 8.10 11.35
C GLU A 68 6.87 8.73 12.61
N ALA A 69 6.29 9.81 13.14
CA ALA A 69 6.74 10.45 14.38
C ALA A 69 6.56 9.56 15.62
N MET A 70 5.47 8.77 15.70
CA MET A 70 5.27 7.79 16.77
C MET A 70 6.24 6.60 16.65
N LEU A 71 6.55 6.12 15.45
CA LEU A 71 7.56 5.08 15.24
C LEU A 71 8.98 5.58 15.57
N ALA A 72 9.29 6.84 15.23
CA ALA A 72 10.56 7.49 15.59
C ALA A 72 10.67 7.71 17.12
N GLY A 73 9.58 8.10 17.78
CA GLY A 73 9.52 8.22 19.24
C GLY A 73 9.67 6.90 19.99
N MET A 74 9.12 5.80 19.45
CA MET A 74 9.26 4.46 20.05
C MET A 74 10.68 3.92 19.92
N LYS A 75 11.41 4.29 18.86
CA LYS A 75 12.80 3.86 18.62
C LYS A 75 13.83 4.60 19.50
N GLY A 76 13.42 5.71 20.13
CA GLY A 76 14.23 6.45 21.12
C GLY A 76 14.04 6.02 22.57
N MET A 77 13.02 5.19 22.88
CA MET A 77 12.63 4.83 24.26
C MET A 77 12.96 3.37 24.63
N SER A 78 13.73 2.66 23.78
CA SER A 78 14.27 1.35 24.15
C SER A 78 15.71 1.50 24.64
N VAL A 79 15.89 1.22 25.93
CA VAL A 79 17.15 1.09 26.70
C VAL A 79 17.52 2.33 27.52
N GLU A 80 16.88 2.47 28.69
CA GLU A 80 17.57 2.70 29.97
C GLU A 80 16.60 2.52 31.16
N ASN A 81 16.37 1.26 31.52
CA ASN A 81 16.05 0.86 32.90
C ASN A 81 16.53 -0.59 33.07
N ALA A 82 17.80 -0.72 33.41
CA ALA A 82 18.40 -1.93 33.93
C ALA A 82 19.37 -1.48 35.03
N ASP A 83 18.86 -1.52 36.26
CA ASP A 83 19.61 -1.32 37.48
C ASP A 83 20.30 -2.64 37.88
N ALA A 84 21.57 -2.54 38.27
CA ALA A 84 22.39 -3.48 39.04
C ALA A 84 22.76 -4.87 38.46
N ASP A 85 23.96 -4.98 37.88
CA ASP A 85 24.97 -5.97 38.31
C ASP A 85 26.39 -5.43 37.99
N ALA A 86 27.39 -5.90 38.74
CA ALA A 86 28.63 -5.21 39.01
C ALA A 86 29.75 -5.45 37.97
N ASN A 87 30.50 -4.39 37.67
CA ASN A 87 31.92 -4.42 37.26
C ASN A 87 32.30 -5.24 36.00
N GLU A 88 32.06 -4.68 34.81
CA GLU A 88 32.73 -5.13 33.58
C GLU A 88 32.92 -3.94 32.61
N PRO A 89 34.12 -3.74 32.00
CA PRO A 89 34.41 -2.57 31.17
C PRO A 89 33.55 -2.57 29.89
N LYS A 90 32.71 -1.53 29.73
CA LYS A 90 31.83 -1.36 28.57
C LYS A 90 32.63 -1.29 27.26
N GLU A 91 32.51 -2.32 26.43
CA GLU A 91 32.95 -2.30 25.03
C GLU A 91 32.13 -1.28 24.24
N ARG A 92 32.82 -0.40 23.51
CA ARG A 92 32.19 0.66 22.72
C ARG A 92 31.59 0.05 21.44
N LYS A 93 30.28 0.19 21.25
CA LYS A 93 29.60 -0.15 19.98
C LYS A 93 30.21 0.69 18.85
N SER A 94 30.67 0.05 17.78
CA SER A 94 31.24 0.74 16.62
C SER A 94 30.16 1.61 15.96
N LYS A 95 30.56 2.79 15.47
CA LYS A 95 29.65 3.78 14.89
C LYS A 95 29.61 3.58 13.37
N GLY A 96 28.43 3.43 12.78
CA GLY A 96 28.25 3.43 11.32
C GLY A 96 28.49 2.07 10.63
N LEU A 97 28.90 2.12 9.35
CA LEU A 97 29.09 0.95 8.49
C LEU A 97 30.26 0.03 8.92
N GLU A 98 31.10 0.49 9.85
CA GLU A 98 32.25 -0.25 10.39
C GLU A 98 31.87 -1.55 11.12
N GLY A 99 30.63 -1.71 11.56
CA GLY A 99 30.12 -2.97 12.12
C GLY A 99 29.50 -3.92 11.10
N LEU A 100 29.34 -3.49 9.84
CA LEU A 100 28.70 -4.27 8.76
C LEU A 100 29.70 -4.81 7.73
N ILE A 101 30.86 -4.18 7.61
CA ILE A 101 31.95 -4.65 6.74
C ILE A 101 32.89 -5.52 7.58
N ASP A 102 32.93 -6.81 7.27
CA ASP A 102 33.90 -7.73 7.87
C ASP A 102 35.32 -7.41 7.38
N VAL A 103 36.08 -6.68 8.20
CA VAL A 103 37.49 -6.40 7.91
C VAL A 103 38.34 -7.59 8.34
N GLU A 104 38.60 -8.51 7.40
CA GLU A 104 39.58 -9.60 7.57
C GLU A 104 41.01 -9.04 7.49
N ASN A 105 41.43 -8.34 8.54
CA ASN A 105 42.84 -7.97 8.70
C ASN A 105 43.58 -9.14 9.38
N PRO A 106 44.50 -9.83 8.68
CA PRO A 106 45.22 -11.00 9.21
C PRO A 106 46.15 -10.67 10.39
N ASN A 107 46.45 -9.38 10.65
CA ASN A 107 47.21 -8.93 11.81
C ASN A 107 46.33 -8.32 12.91
N LYS A 108 45.00 -8.33 12.78
CA LYS A 108 44.10 -7.89 13.85
C LYS A 108 44.11 -8.95 14.93
N ALA A 109 45.00 -8.78 15.90
CA ALA A 109 45.12 -9.65 17.06
C ALA A 109 43.72 -9.90 17.65
N SER A 110 43.19 -11.10 17.42
CA SER A 110 41.99 -11.58 18.09
C SER A 110 42.37 -11.71 19.56
N GLY A 111 42.05 -10.70 20.37
CA GLY A 111 42.41 -10.61 21.79
C GLY A 111 41.74 -11.64 22.69
N THR A 112 41.44 -12.82 22.18
CA THR A 112 40.84 -13.91 22.95
C THR A 112 41.42 -15.20 22.41
N ASN A 113 42.44 -15.72 23.10
CA ASN A 113 43.05 -17.00 22.79
C ASN A 113 41.97 -18.11 22.79
N PRO A 114 41.59 -18.71 21.65
CA PRO A 114 40.79 -19.92 21.69
C PRO A 114 41.71 -21.02 22.23
N ARG A 115 41.34 -21.62 23.37
CA ARG A 115 42.03 -22.83 23.85
C ARG A 115 42.03 -23.83 22.71
N MET A 116 43.22 -24.13 22.18
CA MET A 116 43.42 -25.06 21.07
C MET A 116 42.98 -26.46 21.51
N MET A 117 41.75 -26.83 21.17
CA MET A 117 41.31 -28.22 21.20
C MET A 117 42.14 -28.98 20.17
N LYS A 118 42.79 -30.07 20.59
CA LYS A 118 43.67 -30.84 19.71
C LYS A 118 42.83 -31.58 18.69
N ALA A 119 43.24 -31.56 17.42
CA ALA A 119 42.50 -32.18 16.30
C ALA A 119 42.19 -33.69 16.51
N LYS A 120 42.98 -34.39 17.33
CA LYS A 120 42.73 -35.79 17.73
C LYS A 120 41.50 -35.97 18.61
N ASP A 121 41.10 -34.97 19.38
CA ASP A 121 39.94 -35.04 20.28
C ASP A 121 38.61 -34.75 19.55
N LEU A 122 38.67 -34.11 18.38
CA LEU A 122 37.50 -33.80 17.55
C LEU A 122 37.09 -34.96 16.62
N ALA A 123 38.05 -35.83 16.26
CA ALA A 123 37.82 -36.97 15.35
C ALA A 123 37.17 -38.19 16.03
N SER A 124 37.22 -38.29 17.36
CA SER A 124 36.66 -39.41 18.15
C SER A 124 35.42 -39.01 18.96
N ALA A 125 34.94 -37.77 18.82
CA ALA A 125 33.72 -37.32 19.49
C ALA A 125 32.51 -37.70 18.63
N GLU A 126 31.80 -38.76 19.01
CA GLU A 126 30.45 -38.99 18.48
C GLU A 126 29.60 -37.73 18.70
N PRO A 127 28.75 -37.34 17.73
CA PRO A 127 27.94 -36.14 17.87
C PRO A 127 27.10 -36.27 19.14
N ALA A 128 27.33 -35.37 20.09
CA ALA A 128 26.62 -35.35 21.36
C ALA A 128 25.12 -35.46 21.07
N ALA A 129 24.48 -36.48 21.66
CA ALA A 129 23.07 -36.74 21.44
C ALA A 129 22.28 -35.47 21.77
N MET A 130 21.70 -34.85 20.74
CA MET A 130 20.98 -33.58 20.85
C MET A 130 20.04 -33.62 22.04
N THR A 131 20.12 -32.60 22.90
CA THR A 131 19.20 -32.47 24.04
C THR A 131 17.76 -32.44 23.52
N ARG A 132 16.79 -32.84 24.34
CA ARG A 132 15.36 -32.88 23.93
C ARG A 132 14.91 -31.57 23.26
N LYS A 133 15.32 -30.43 23.83
CA LYS A 133 15.05 -29.09 23.26
C LYS A 133 15.65 -28.92 21.87
N GLN A 134 16.91 -29.30 21.68
CA GLN A 134 17.59 -29.20 20.39
C GLN A 134 16.98 -30.14 19.33
N ARG A 135 16.45 -31.30 19.73
CA ARG A 135 15.72 -32.20 18.81
C ARG A 135 14.41 -31.57 18.35
N GLU A 136 13.62 -31.04 19.28
CA GLU A 136 12.34 -30.36 18.96
C GLU A 136 12.58 -29.11 18.09
N GLU A 137 13.62 -28.33 18.35
CA GLU A 137 14.00 -27.18 17.51
C GLU A 137 14.46 -27.60 16.11
N ALA A 138 15.25 -28.67 16.00
CA ALA A 138 15.68 -29.21 14.71
C ALA A 138 14.52 -29.78 13.90
N GLU A 139 13.56 -30.45 14.55
CA GLU A 139 12.35 -30.95 13.90
C GLU A 139 11.46 -29.79 13.44
N LYS A 140 11.26 -28.77 14.27
CA LYS A 140 10.53 -27.56 13.89
C LYS A 140 11.18 -26.84 12.71
N ALA A 141 12.50 -26.77 12.67
CA ALA A 141 13.25 -26.19 11.55
C ALA A 141 13.07 -27.03 10.28
N ARG A 142 13.11 -28.37 10.38
CA ARG A 142 12.87 -29.29 9.25
C ARG A 142 11.44 -29.17 8.72
N ALA A 143 10.44 -29.16 9.60
CA ALA A 143 9.04 -29.00 9.22
C ALA A 143 8.79 -27.65 8.53
N ALA A 144 9.39 -26.56 9.02
CA ALA A 144 9.31 -25.25 8.38
C ALA A 144 9.99 -25.24 7.00
N ALA A 145 11.15 -25.89 6.86
CA ALA A 145 11.84 -26.02 5.58
C ALA A 145 11.05 -26.87 4.58
N GLU A 146 10.45 -27.97 5.02
CA GLU A 146 9.56 -28.79 4.19
C GLU A 146 8.31 -28.04 3.76
N TYR A 147 7.71 -27.25 4.65
CA TYR A 147 6.58 -26.39 4.33
C TYR A 147 6.95 -25.39 3.24
N ARG A 148 8.08 -24.68 3.42
CA ARG A 148 8.61 -23.74 2.42
C ARG A 148 8.86 -24.44 1.09
N LYS A 149 9.51 -25.60 1.09
CA LYS A 149 9.75 -26.39 -0.12
C LYS A 149 8.45 -26.81 -0.82
N ARG A 150 7.44 -27.26 -0.07
CA ARG A 150 6.10 -27.60 -0.63
C ARG A 150 5.37 -26.37 -1.17
N HIS A 151 5.52 -25.22 -0.51
CA HIS A 151 4.92 -23.96 -0.94
C HIS A 151 5.59 -23.44 -2.23
N GLU A 152 6.91 -23.46 -2.29
CA GLU A 152 7.69 -23.11 -3.49
C GLU A 152 7.41 -24.06 -4.65
N ALA A 153 7.25 -25.37 -4.38
CA ALA A 153 6.80 -26.35 -5.36
C ALA A 153 5.33 -26.19 -5.78
N GLY A 154 4.59 -25.27 -5.16
CA GLY A 154 3.19 -24.98 -5.45
C GLY A 154 2.19 -26.06 -5.05
N LEU A 155 2.59 -26.96 -4.16
CA LEU A 155 1.75 -28.04 -3.67
C LEU A 155 0.80 -27.60 -2.56
N THR A 156 1.14 -26.53 -1.83
CA THR A 156 0.29 -25.99 -0.76
C THR A 156 -1.00 -25.39 -1.33
N GLU A 157 -2.09 -25.53 -0.57
CA GLU A 157 -3.37 -24.95 -0.98
C GLU A 157 -3.32 -23.42 -1.02
N GLU A 158 -2.54 -22.80 -0.14
CA GLU A 158 -2.32 -21.35 -0.10
C GLU A 158 -1.73 -20.86 -1.43
N TYR A 159 -0.64 -21.49 -1.90
CA TYR A 159 -0.03 -21.15 -3.18
C TYR A 159 -1.01 -21.32 -4.34
N LYS A 160 -1.76 -22.43 -4.37
CA LYS A 160 -2.77 -22.68 -5.41
C LYS A 160 -3.86 -21.60 -5.42
N ARG A 161 -4.35 -21.20 -4.24
CA ARG A 161 -5.35 -20.14 -4.09
C ARG A 161 -4.82 -18.80 -4.58
N ASP A 162 -3.60 -18.44 -4.19
CA ASP A 162 -3.00 -17.16 -4.59
C ASP A 162 -2.64 -17.13 -6.08
N MET A 163 -2.17 -18.24 -6.64
CA MET A 163 -1.98 -18.37 -8.09
C MET A 163 -3.30 -18.29 -8.85
N ALA A 164 -4.39 -18.85 -8.32
CA ALA A 164 -5.72 -18.71 -8.92
C ALA A 164 -6.18 -17.25 -8.92
N LYS A 165 -6.00 -16.51 -7.82
CA LYS A 165 -6.30 -15.07 -7.75
C LYS A 165 -5.44 -14.27 -8.74
N LEU A 166 -4.14 -14.58 -8.85
CA LEU A 166 -3.27 -13.92 -9.83
C LEU A 166 -3.69 -14.23 -11.27
N ALA A 167 -4.11 -15.46 -11.54
CA ALA A 167 -4.62 -15.85 -12.86
C ALA A 167 -5.91 -15.12 -13.23
N THR A 168 -6.85 -14.92 -12.30
CA THR A 168 -8.07 -14.13 -12.59
C THR A 168 -7.75 -12.66 -12.85
N VAL A 169 -6.79 -12.08 -12.13
CA VAL A 169 -6.31 -10.71 -12.38
C VAL A 169 -5.63 -10.60 -13.76
N LYS A 170 -4.78 -11.57 -14.12
CA LYS A 170 -4.16 -11.62 -15.46
C LYS A 170 -5.21 -11.70 -16.57
N LYS A 171 -6.18 -12.62 -16.46
CA LYS A 171 -7.30 -12.71 -17.41
C LYS A 171 -8.05 -11.40 -17.54
N ARG A 172 -8.40 -10.74 -16.43
CA ARG A 172 -9.10 -9.46 -16.46
C ARG A 172 -8.27 -8.36 -17.14
N ARG A 173 -6.94 -8.35 -16.96
CA ARG A 173 -6.04 -7.41 -17.64
C ARG A 173 -5.94 -7.71 -19.13
N GLU A 174 -5.75 -8.96 -19.50
CA GLU A 174 -5.70 -9.42 -20.89
C GLU A 174 -7.01 -9.13 -21.62
N GLU A 175 -8.16 -9.39 -21.01
CA GLU A 175 -9.48 -9.05 -21.56
C GLU A 175 -9.66 -7.54 -21.74
N ALA A 176 -9.19 -6.74 -20.78
CA ALA A 176 -9.26 -5.28 -20.90
C ALA A 176 -8.32 -4.74 -22.01
N GLU A 177 -7.13 -5.31 -22.15
CA GLU A 177 -6.19 -4.96 -23.23
C GLU A 177 -6.70 -5.42 -24.60
N ALA A 178 -7.29 -6.61 -24.67
CA ALA A 178 -7.91 -7.12 -25.89
C ALA A 178 -9.11 -6.25 -26.30
N ARG A 179 -9.98 -5.86 -25.36
CA ARG A 179 -11.09 -4.93 -25.63
C ARG A 179 -10.59 -3.57 -26.10
N LYS A 180 -9.54 -3.02 -25.50
CA LYS A 180 -8.92 -1.76 -25.94
C LYS A 180 -8.35 -1.85 -27.35
N LYS A 181 -7.65 -2.95 -27.68
CA LYS A 181 -7.11 -3.16 -29.04
C LYS A 181 -8.24 -3.29 -30.07
N GLN A 182 -9.29 -4.06 -29.76
CA GLN A 182 -10.45 -4.18 -30.64
C GLN A 182 -11.18 -2.85 -30.85
N GLU A 183 -11.33 -2.05 -29.80
CA GLU A 183 -11.93 -0.71 -29.89
C GLU A 183 -11.06 0.24 -30.73
N GLN A 184 -9.73 0.21 -30.54
CA GLN A 184 -8.79 0.98 -31.36
C GLN A 184 -8.81 0.55 -32.83
N GLU A 185 -8.76 -0.75 -33.12
CA GLU A 185 -8.83 -1.26 -34.49
C GLU A 185 -10.17 -0.90 -35.16
N ALA A 186 -11.28 -0.96 -34.42
CA ALA A 186 -12.59 -0.55 -34.92
C ALA A 186 -12.68 0.97 -35.16
N GLU A 187 -12.09 1.78 -34.29
CA GLU A 187 -12.01 3.23 -34.44
C GLU A 187 -11.13 3.63 -35.63
N GLU A 188 -9.97 3.00 -35.79
CA GLU A 188 -9.08 3.20 -36.93
C GLU A 188 -9.72 2.75 -38.25
N ALA A 189 -10.44 1.62 -38.25
CA ALA A 189 -11.20 1.18 -39.42
C ALA A 189 -12.31 2.18 -39.77
N ALA A 190 -13.06 2.67 -38.78
CA ALA A 190 -14.09 3.67 -38.97
C ALA A 190 -13.52 5.02 -39.43
N GLU A 191 -12.35 5.44 -38.92
CA GLU A 191 -11.66 6.65 -39.35
C GLU A 191 -11.13 6.50 -40.78
N ASN A 192 -10.56 5.35 -41.13
CA ASN A 192 -10.10 5.05 -42.48
C ASN A 192 -11.27 5.00 -43.48
N GLU A 193 -12.41 4.45 -43.12
CA GLU A 193 -13.62 4.52 -43.93
C GLU A 193 -14.14 5.96 -44.08
N ARG A 194 -14.12 6.75 -43.00
CA ARG A 194 -14.50 8.17 -43.06
C ARG A 194 -13.54 8.96 -43.95
N LYS A 195 -12.23 8.71 -43.87
CA LYS A 195 -11.20 9.32 -44.74
C LYS A 195 -11.38 8.92 -46.20
N LYS A 196 -11.66 7.65 -46.49
CA LYS A 196 -11.95 7.18 -47.86
C LYS A 196 -13.20 7.83 -48.43
N LYS A 197 -14.30 7.87 -47.67
CA LYS A 197 -15.56 8.55 -48.08
C LYS A 197 -15.37 10.06 -48.26
N ALA A 198 -14.53 10.70 -47.43
CA ALA A 198 -14.22 12.12 -47.56
C ALA A 198 -13.31 12.43 -48.76
N ALA A 199 -12.38 11.54 -49.10
CA ALA A 199 -11.54 11.66 -50.29
C ALA A 199 -12.36 11.48 -51.59
N GLU A 200 -13.31 10.55 -51.59
CA GLU A 200 -14.23 10.33 -52.72
C GLU A 200 -15.19 11.53 -52.91
N ALA A 201 -15.64 12.14 -51.82
CA ALA A 201 -16.44 13.37 -51.86
C ALA A 201 -15.62 14.65 -52.16
N GLY A 202 -14.29 14.61 -51.97
CA GLY A 202 -13.37 15.74 -52.17
C GLY A 202 -12.96 15.97 -53.62
N ALA A 203 -13.21 15.03 -54.52
CA ALA A 203 -12.88 15.15 -55.95
C ALA A 203 -13.86 16.02 -56.76
N ALA A 204 -14.87 16.65 -56.13
CA ALA A 204 -15.94 17.38 -56.81
C ALA A 204 -16.13 18.84 -56.33
N GLY A 205 -15.09 19.53 -55.86
CA GLY A 205 -15.29 20.91 -55.39
C GLY A 205 -14.02 21.71 -55.13
N GLU A 206 -13.30 22.05 -56.19
CA GLU A 206 -12.33 23.13 -56.22
C GLU A 206 -13.07 24.40 -56.64
N ASP A 207 -13.42 25.26 -55.69
CA ASP A 207 -13.51 26.73 -55.83
C ASP A 207 -14.27 27.37 -54.64
N GLY A 208 -13.64 28.36 -54.00
CA GLY A 208 -14.30 29.25 -53.03
C GLY A 208 -13.67 29.31 -51.64
N GLU A 209 -12.35 29.54 -51.58
CA GLU A 209 -11.62 29.75 -50.33
C GLU A 209 -11.58 31.25 -49.98
N ASP A 210 -12.58 31.75 -49.22
CA ASP A 210 -12.33 32.86 -48.27
C ASP A 210 -13.48 33.15 -47.29
N LYS A 211 -14.72 32.69 -47.55
CA LYS A 211 -15.84 32.86 -46.60
C LYS A 211 -16.03 31.70 -45.60
N LYS A 212 -15.18 30.67 -45.64
CA LYS A 212 -15.40 29.38 -44.95
C LYS A 212 -14.88 29.35 -43.49
N LYS A 213 -13.85 30.13 -43.15
CA LYS A 213 -13.21 30.11 -41.80
C LYS A 213 -14.12 30.53 -40.65
N LYS A 214 -15.05 31.47 -40.87
CA LYS A 214 -15.98 31.94 -39.81
C LYS A 214 -17.20 31.03 -39.64
N LYS A 215 -17.55 30.22 -40.64
CA LYS A 215 -18.66 29.25 -40.59
C LYS A 215 -18.22 27.87 -40.09
N SER A 216 -16.93 27.53 -40.21
CA SER A 216 -16.39 26.22 -39.79
C SER A 216 -16.17 26.09 -38.28
N SER A 217 -15.77 27.16 -37.56
CA SER A 217 -15.65 27.12 -36.10
C SER A 217 -17.01 26.88 -35.44
N LYS A 218 -18.02 27.66 -35.83
CA LYS A 218 -19.41 27.52 -35.35
C LYS A 218 -20.09 26.20 -35.72
N LYS A 219 -19.55 25.46 -36.72
CA LYS A 219 -20.05 24.12 -37.09
C LYS A 219 -19.36 23.03 -36.26
N LYS A 220 -18.04 23.12 -36.03
CA LYS A 220 -17.31 22.21 -35.13
C LYS A 220 -17.82 22.28 -33.69
N ASP A 221 -18.18 23.47 -33.20
CA ASP A 221 -18.82 23.66 -31.88
C ASP A 221 -20.18 22.94 -31.76
N LYS A 222 -20.87 22.70 -32.87
CA LYS A 222 -22.17 22.01 -32.90
C LYS A 222 -22.05 20.49 -32.98
N ASP A 223 -20.90 19.98 -33.42
CA ASP A 223 -20.69 18.54 -33.64
C ASP A 223 -20.05 17.83 -32.43
N LEU A 224 -19.54 18.57 -31.43
CA LEU A 224 -18.99 17.99 -30.19
C LEU A 224 -20.09 17.39 -29.28
N PRO A 225 -19.90 16.26 -28.61
CA PRO A 225 -20.91 15.73 -27.70
C PRO A 225 -21.18 16.70 -26.52
N LYS A 226 -22.46 16.95 -26.21
CA LYS A 226 -22.87 17.74 -25.05
C LYS A 226 -22.45 17.00 -23.77
N LEU A 227 -21.82 17.71 -22.83
CA LEU A 227 -21.42 17.14 -21.56
C LEU A 227 -22.44 17.47 -20.47
N ASP A 228 -22.92 16.46 -19.77
CA ASP A 228 -23.83 16.64 -18.64
C ASP A 228 -23.15 17.34 -17.46
N LYS A 229 -23.92 18.11 -16.68
CA LYS A 229 -23.41 18.83 -15.50
C LYS A 229 -22.72 17.91 -14.48
N ILE A 230 -23.23 16.69 -14.32
CA ILE A 230 -22.66 15.68 -13.42
C ILE A 230 -21.34 15.16 -13.97
N ALA A 231 -21.28 14.90 -15.29
CA ALA A 231 -20.08 14.43 -15.95
C ALA A 231 -18.96 15.47 -15.81
N ILE A 232 -19.23 16.75 -16.08
CA ILE A 232 -18.25 17.85 -15.96
C ILE A 232 -17.66 17.93 -14.55
N LYS A 233 -18.49 17.78 -13.49
CA LYS A 233 -18.03 17.82 -12.10
C LYS A 233 -17.21 16.60 -11.68
N LYS A 234 -17.42 15.44 -12.32
CA LYS A 234 -16.69 14.20 -12.05
C LYS A 234 -15.40 14.08 -12.88
N MET A 235 -15.23 14.89 -13.92
CA MET A 235 -14.03 14.87 -14.77
C MET A 235 -12.78 15.28 -13.98
N LYS A 236 -11.65 14.64 -14.29
CA LYS A 236 -10.36 15.04 -13.76
C LYS A 236 -9.92 16.37 -14.40
N PRO A 237 -9.07 17.18 -13.75
CA PRO A 237 -8.60 18.45 -14.31
C PRO A 237 -7.92 18.31 -15.69
N ALA A 238 -7.23 17.20 -15.96
CA ALA A 238 -6.66 16.91 -17.27
C ALA A 238 -7.75 16.75 -18.35
N GLN A 239 -8.78 15.96 -18.07
CA GLN A 239 -9.93 15.75 -18.96
C GLN A 239 -10.71 17.04 -19.19
N MET A 240 -10.84 17.90 -18.17
CA MET A 240 -11.46 19.22 -18.34
C MET A 240 -10.64 20.11 -19.29
N LYS A 241 -9.30 20.08 -19.20
CA LYS A 241 -8.42 20.85 -20.10
C LYS A 241 -8.52 20.37 -21.54
N GLU A 242 -8.59 19.06 -21.76
CA GLU A 242 -8.82 18.47 -23.08
C GLU A 242 -10.18 18.87 -23.64
N ALA A 243 -11.24 18.74 -22.84
CA ALA A 243 -12.59 19.15 -23.21
C ALA A 243 -12.68 20.65 -23.55
N LEU A 244 -11.96 21.51 -22.83
CA LEU A 244 -11.85 22.94 -23.12
C LEU A 244 -11.05 23.19 -24.41
N LYS A 245 -9.94 22.48 -24.62
CA LYS A 245 -9.12 22.58 -25.84
C LYS A 245 -9.89 22.18 -27.10
N GLU A 246 -10.69 21.12 -27.03
CA GLU A 246 -11.57 20.68 -28.12
C GLU A 246 -12.64 21.71 -28.46
N ARG A 247 -13.17 22.40 -27.44
CA ARG A 247 -14.16 23.48 -27.55
C ARG A 247 -13.53 24.84 -27.90
N GLY A 248 -12.21 24.92 -28.06
CA GLY A 248 -11.50 26.17 -28.34
C GLY A 248 -11.54 27.18 -27.21
N LEU A 249 -11.74 26.74 -25.96
CA LEU A 249 -11.80 27.57 -24.76
C LEU A 249 -10.45 27.60 -24.02
N GLU A 250 -10.28 28.60 -23.16
CA GLU A 250 -9.09 28.79 -22.34
C GLU A 250 -8.89 27.64 -21.34
N ILE A 251 -7.69 27.05 -21.34
CA ILE A 251 -7.32 25.89 -20.48
C ILE A 251 -6.65 26.28 -19.15
N GLN A 252 -6.42 27.57 -18.92
CA GLN A 252 -5.70 28.06 -17.74
C GLN A 252 -6.61 28.19 -16.51
N GLY A 253 -6.06 27.91 -15.33
CA GLY A 253 -6.72 28.11 -14.05
C GLY A 253 -6.95 26.84 -13.22
N ASN A 254 -7.58 27.04 -12.07
CA ASN A 254 -7.91 26.01 -11.10
C ASN A 254 -9.09 25.15 -11.57
N ALA A 255 -9.25 23.95 -11.00
CA ALA A 255 -10.31 23.01 -11.39
C ALA A 255 -11.72 23.63 -11.37
N LYS A 256 -12.03 24.48 -10.38
CA LYS A 256 -13.31 25.21 -10.30
C LYS A 256 -13.53 26.12 -11.53
N GLN A 257 -12.50 26.89 -11.92
CA GLN A 257 -12.56 27.78 -13.08
C GLN A 257 -12.72 26.99 -14.38
N LEU A 258 -12.08 25.82 -14.50
CA LEU A 258 -12.26 24.93 -15.66
C LEU A 258 -13.69 24.36 -15.71
N THR A 259 -14.25 23.93 -14.56
CA THR A 259 -15.64 23.45 -14.49
C THR A 259 -16.65 24.55 -14.85
N GLU A 260 -16.46 25.77 -14.34
CA GLU A 260 -17.35 26.90 -14.60
C GLU A 260 -17.36 27.28 -16.08
N ARG A 261 -16.19 27.32 -16.72
CA ARG A 261 -16.08 27.59 -18.17
C ARG A 261 -16.78 26.52 -19.00
N LEU A 262 -16.58 25.24 -18.69
CA LEU A 262 -17.30 24.15 -19.37
C LEU A 262 -18.81 24.25 -19.17
N LEU A 263 -19.25 24.49 -17.93
CA LEU A 263 -20.67 24.66 -17.62
C LEU A 263 -21.28 25.89 -18.29
N ALA A 264 -20.54 26.99 -18.40
CA ALA A 264 -20.98 28.21 -19.08
C ALA A 264 -21.12 27.99 -20.59
N TYR A 265 -20.15 27.31 -21.20
CA TYR A 265 -20.19 26.97 -22.62
C TYR A 265 -21.37 26.05 -22.96
N GLU A 266 -21.55 24.96 -22.20
CA GLU A 266 -22.67 24.02 -22.44
C GLU A 266 -24.04 24.66 -22.15
N LYS A 267 -24.12 25.68 -21.28
CA LYS A 267 -25.35 26.49 -21.10
C LYS A 267 -25.63 27.44 -22.28
N SER A 268 -24.57 27.92 -22.94
CA SER A 268 -24.66 28.89 -24.05
C SER A 268 -24.86 28.25 -25.43
N ARG A 269 -24.88 26.91 -25.48
CA ARG A 269 -24.87 26.08 -26.69
C ARG A 269 -26.26 25.56 -27.07
#